data_AF-A0A9P8LBL5-F1
#
_entry.id   AF-A0A9P8LBL5-F1
#
_cell.length_a   1.000
_cell.length_b   1.000
_cell.length_c   1.000
_cell.angle_alpha   90.00
_cell.angle_beta   90.00
_cell.angle_gamma   90.00
#
_symmetry.space_group_name_H-M   'P 1'
#
loop_
_entity.id
_entity.type
_entity.pdbx_description
1 polymer ?
#
loop_
_entity_poly.entity_id
_entity_poly.type
_entity_poly.pdbx_seq_one_letter_code
_entity_poly.pdbx_strand_id
1 'polypeptide(L)'
;MVMSLATLVWADDIQQVIADWGKPGKQGEGLSWWPTSFSRDIIPIPCHSHNDYWRRVPLYSALRAGCISVEADVWLFDDDLYVGHDTSALTRNRTLNSLYINPLVDILTKQNPSTEFANNTRNGVFDTDPGMSLTLLIDVKTDGRETWPHVVAQLEPLRKRNWLTAFNGDAVVPGPITVVGTGNTPFDLIVANQTYRDYFFDAPLMDMWEEPHRDAASEVLVEGGVNVVEDGKLADRPFQPSLASSRIRSPQGDRTPAPPAPYADMYNTSNSYYASGSFSDAVGRLRRGRLDGRQLDIIRGQLRGAHRRGLKAR
;
A
#
# COMPACT_ATOMS: atom_id res chain seq x y z
N MET A 1 57.92 16.82 -30.69
CA MET A 1 56.74 16.01 -30.31
C MET A 1 56.93 15.57 -28.87
N VAL A 2 56.62 16.45 -27.90
CA VAL A 2 56.73 16.15 -26.46
C VAL A 2 55.44 16.64 -25.82
N MET A 3 54.43 15.77 -25.78
CA MET A 3 53.18 15.91 -25.03
C MET A 3 52.51 14.54 -25.03
N SER A 4 52.84 13.69 -24.05
CA SER A 4 52.06 12.48 -23.71
C SER A 4 52.45 11.81 -22.39
N LEU A 5 53.38 12.37 -21.58
CA LEU A 5 53.73 11.76 -20.29
C LEU A 5 52.94 12.32 -19.09
N ALA A 6 52.34 13.50 -19.20
CA ALA A 6 51.65 14.14 -18.07
C ALA A 6 50.23 13.60 -17.81
N THR A 7 49.58 13.00 -18.81
CA THR A 7 48.20 12.51 -18.71
C THR A 7 48.07 11.17 -17.98
N LEU A 8 49.09 10.32 -18.05
CA LEU A 8 49.08 9.01 -17.37
C LEU A 8 49.29 9.15 -15.85
N VAL A 9 50.20 10.02 -15.41
CA VAL A 9 50.50 10.21 -13.97
C VAL A 9 49.30 10.81 -13.22
N TRP A 10 48.58 11.75 -13.83
CA TRP A 10 47.38 12.34 -13.21
C TRP A 10 46.17 11.39 -13.13
N ALA A 11 46.04 10.45 -14.07
CA ALA A 11 44.95 9.48 -14.04
C ALA A 11 45.11 8.50 -12.88
N ASP A 12 46.33 8.01 -12.64
CA ASP A 12 46.64 7.11 -11.52
C ASP A 12 46.48 7.81 -10.17
N ASP A 13 46.91 9.08 -10.07
CA ASP A 13 46.74 9.90 -8.85
C ASP A 13 45.26 10.13 -8.51
N ILE A 14 44.40 10.42 -9.50
CA ILE A 14 42.96 10.62 -9.24
C ILE A 14 42.29 9.31 -8.81
N GLN A 15 42.62 8.18 -9.44
CA GLN A 15 42.06 6.89 -9.04
C GLN A 15 42.50 6.50 -7.63
N GLN A 16 43.75 6.82 -7.26
CA GLN A 16 44.25 6.58 -5.92
C GLN A 16 43.58 7.50 -4.88
N VAL A 17 43.35 8.78 -5.22
CA VAL A 17 42.58 9.72 -4.39
C VAL A 17 41.14 9.24 -4.21
N ILE A 18 40.44 8.83 -5.27
CA ILE A 18 39.07 8.28 -5.19
C ILE A 18 39.06 7.00 -4.36
N ALA A 19 40.03 6.11 -4.55
CA ALA A 19 40.10 4.84 -3.84
C ALA A 19 40.38 5.04 -2.34
N ASP A 20 41.14 6.07 -1.96
CA ASP A 20 41.48 6.38 -0.57
C ASP A 20 40.52 7.39 0.09
N TRP A 21 39.64 8.04 -0.69
CA TRP A 21 38.71 9.05 -0.19
C TRP A 21 37.80 8.49 0.91
N GLY A 22 37.94 9.06 2.11
CA GLY A 22 37.19 8.74 3.31
C GLY A 22 37.41 7.38 3.96
N LYS A 23 38.58 6.77 3.73
CA LYS A 23 39.15 5.77 4.64
C LYS A 23 39.76 6.43 5.88
N PRO A 24 39.92 5.69 7.00
CA PRO A 24 40.62 6.20 8.18
C PRO A 24 42.05 6.67 7.88
N GLY A 25 42.43 7.86 8.36
CA GLY A 25 43.73 8.49 8.12
C GLY A 25 43.95 9.03 6.69
N LYS A 26 42.90 9.15 5.86
CA LYS A 26 42.99 9.61 4.46
C LYS A 26 42.16 10.88 4.23
N GLN A 27 42.38 11.54 3.09
CA GLN A 27 41.57 12.70 2.70
C GLN A 27 40.10 12.32 2.62
N GLY A 28 39.22 13.16 3.16
CA GLY A 28 37.80 12.88 3.22
C GLY A 28 37.38 11.88 4.30
N GLU A 29 38.25 11.54 5.26
CA GLU A 29 37.86 10.76 6.45
C GLU A 29 36.67 11.44 7.14
N GLY A 30 35.56 10.70 7.31
CA GLY A 30 34.28 11.25 7.79
C GLY A 30 33.43 11.95 6.72
N LEU A 31 33.91 12.08 5.48
CA LEU A 31 33.22 12.68 4.31
C LEU A 31 32.85 11.65 3.23
N SER A 32 33.22 10.37 3.37
CA SER A 32 32.85 9.29 2.42
C SER A 32 31.37 8.91 2.48
N TRP A 33 30.68 9.26 3.56
CA TRP A 33 29.29 8.92 3.79
C TRP A 33 28.49 10.16 4.13
N TRP A 34 27.50 10.48 3.30
CA TRP A 34 26.54 11.51 3.66
C TRP A 34 25.44 10.86 4.53
N PRO A 35 24.96 11.57 5.57
CA PRO A 35 23.97 11.04 6.51
C PRO A 35 22.74 10.35 5.86
N THR A 36 22.32 10.80 4.67
CA THR A 36 21.14 10.31 3.94
C THR A 36 21.43 9.38 2.76
N SER A 37 22.69 8.95 2.57
CA SER A 37 23.13 8.29 1.32
C SER A 37 22.53 6.91 1.02
N PHE A 38 21.78 6.29 1.94
CA PHE A 38 21.16 4.98 1.72
C PHE A 38 20.27 4.94 0.47
N SER A 39 19.57 6.04 0.16
CA SER A 39 18.56 6.10 -0.90
C SER A 39 18.77 7.22 -1.93
N ARG A 40 19.99 7.77 -2.00
CA ARG A 40 20.31 8.96 -2.82
C ARG A 40 19.93 8.83 -4.30
N ASP A 41 20.13 7.65 -4.88
CA ASP A 41 19.94 7.41 -6.31
C ASP A 41 18.71 6.53 -6.60
N ILE A 42 17.86 6.34 -5.60
CA ILE A 42 16.67 5.51 -5.72
C ILE A 42 15.49 6.42 -6.05
N ILE A 43 14.93 6.27 -7.25
CA ILE A 43 13.70 6.97 -7.65
C ILE A 43 12.50 6.14 -7.21
N PRO A 44 11.58 6.67 -6.37
CA PRO A 44 10.37 5.95 -6.02
C PRO A 44 9.49 5.73 -7.25
N ILE A 45 8.99 4.51 -7.37
CA ILE A 45 8.06 4.09 -8.42
C ILE A 45 6.81 3.47 -7.79
N PRO A 46 5.63 3.62 -8.42
CA PRO A 46 4.38 3.04 -7.94
C PRO A 46 4.34 1.51 -8.16
N CYS A 47 5.24 0.79 -7.49
CA CYS A 47 5.20 -0.66 -7.33
C CYS A 47 4.93 -1.07 -5.90
N HIS A 48 4.34 -2.24 -5.78
CA HIS A 48 4.08 -2.92 -4.54
C HIS A 48 4.89 -4.22 -4.51
N SER A 49 5.78 -4.36 -3.53
CA SER A 49 6.57 -5.57 -3.34
C SER A 49 5.79 -6.57 -2.49
N HIS A 50 5.18 -7.54 -3.15
CA HIS A 50 4.58 -8.71 -2.50
C HIS A 50 5.62 -9.78 -2.20
N ASN A 51 5.33 -10.56 -1.15
CA ASN A 51 5.88 -11.89 -0.89
C ASN A 51 7.39 -12.01 -0.96
N ASP A 52 8.07 -11.20 -0.15
CA ASP A 52 9.52 -11.10 -0.09
C ASP A 52 10.23 -12.30 0.59
N TYR A 53 9.55 -13.43 0.81
CA TYR A 53 10.12 -14.62 1.47
C TYR A 53 11.21 -15.31 0.64
N TRP A 54 11.23 -15.10 -0.68
CA TRP A 54 12.33 -15.49 -1.56
C TRP A 54 13.58 -14.61 -1.38
N ARG A 55 13.45 -13.45 -0.72
CA ARG A 55 14.51 -12.45 -0.58
C ARG A 55 15.13 -12.54 0.81
N ARG A 56 16.47 -12.48 0.84
CA ARG A 56 17.24 -12.46 2.10
C ARG A 56 16.90 -11.23 2.94
N VAL A 57 16.78 -10.08 2.28
CA VAL A 57 16.53 -8.75 2.89
C VAL A 57 15.31 -8.08 2.22
N PRO A 58 14.08 -8.42 2.65
CA PRO A 58 12.84 -8.10 1.94
C PRO A 58 12.65 -6.59 1.71
N LEU A 59 12.59 -5.81 2.79
CA LEU A 59 12.43 -4.36 2.76
C LEU A 59 13.52 -3.68 1.91
N TYR A 60 14.80 -3.96 2.19
CA TYR A 60 15.92 -3.33 1.49
C TYR A 60 15.90 -3.61 -0.02
N SER A 61 15.49 -4.81 -0.42
CA SER A 61 15.37 -5.16 -1.84
C SER A 61 14.25 -4.36 -2.52
N ALA A 62 13.11 -4.20 -1.86
CA ALA A 62 11.99 -3.41 -2.36
C ALA A 62 12.34 -1.91 -2.47
N LEU A 63 12.96 -1.35 -1.43
CA LEU A 63 13.41 0.04 -1.42
C LEU A 63 14.45 0.28 -2.51
N ARG A 64 15.43 -0.62 -2.68
CA ARG A 64 16.42 -0.53 -3.76
C ARG A 64 15.78 -0.50 -5.16
N ALA A 65 14.66 -1.19 -5.34
CA ALA A 65 13.90 -1.17 -6.59
C ALA A 65 13.01 0.07 -6.75
N GLY A 66 12.89 0.91 -5.70
CA GLY A 66 12.03 2.09 -5.68
C GLY A 66 10.58 1.83 -5.28
N CYS A 67 10.21 0.62 -4.81
CA CYS A 67 8.81 0.36 -4.48
C CYS A 67 8.34 1.19 -3.28
N ILE A 68 7.29 1.99 -3.51
CA ILE A 68 6.63 2.81 -2.48
C ILE A 68 5.64 2.01 -1.61
N SER A 69 5.52 0.71 -1.85
CA SER A 69 4.70 -0.16 -1.03
C SER A 69 5.32 -1.55 -0.89
N VAL A 70 5.19 -2.13 0.29
CA VAL A 70 5.68 -3.47 0.66
C VAL A 70 4.62 -4.20 1.47
N GLU A 71 4.64 -5.53 1.46
CA GLU A 71 3.72 -6.38 2.22
C GLU A 71 4.48 -7.39 3.09
N ALA A 72 3.99 -7.61 4.30
CA ALA A 72 4.45 -8.64 5.21
C ALA A 72 3.30 -9.60 5.56
N ASP A 73 3.40 -10.86 5.14
CA ASP A 73 2.51 -11.93 5.63
C ASP A 73 2.91 -12.30 7.06
N VAL A 74 2.08 -11.97 8.05
CA VAL A 74 2.37 -12.16 9.47
C VAL A 74 1.58 -13.31 10.09
N TRP A 75 2.29 -14.11 10.88
CA TRP A 75 1.77 -15.24 11.65
C TRP A 75 2.11 -15.05 13.12
N LEU A 76 1.10 -15.08 13.98
CA LEU A 76 1.30 -15.07 15.43
C LEU A 76 1.64 -16.47 15.93
N PHE A 77 2.80 -16.62 16.58
CA PHE A 77 3.17 -17.81 17.35
C PHE A 77 3.99 -17.38 18.57
N ASP A 78 3.80 -18.03 19.73
CA ASP A 78 4.57 -17.75 20.95
C ASP A 78 4.66 -16.22 21.27
N ASP A 79 3.55 -15.49 21.12
CA ASP A 79 3.43 -14.03 21.30
C ASP A 79 4.26 -13.12 20.36
N ASP A 80 4.90 -13.68 19.33
CA ASP A 80 5.67 -12.92 18.32
C ASP A 80 5.11 -13.11 16.90
N LEU A 81 5.44 -12.15 16.02
CA LEU A 81 4.94 -12.05 14.66
C LEU A 81 6.00 -12.52 13.67
N TYR A 82 5.89 -13.76 13.21
CA TYR A 82 6.76 -14.34 12.19
C TYR A 82 6.29 -13.96 10.79
N VAL A 83 7.25 -13.80 9.88
CA VAL A 83 6.98 -13.38 8.50
C VAL A 83 7.26 -14.51 7.52
N GLY A 84 6.25 -14.91 6.74
CA GLY A 84 6.34 -16.02 5.79
C GLY A 84 5.09 -16.17 4.94
N HIS A 85 5.21 -16.63 3.69
CA HIS A 85 4.05 -16.94 2.85
C HIS A 85 3.16 -18.03 3.45
N ASP A 86 3.82 -19.01 4.05
CA ASP A 86 3.23 -20.17 4.68
C ASP A 86 4.06 -20.56 5.93
N THR A 87 3.50 -21.45 6.74
CA THR A 87 4.10 -21.87 8.01
C THR A 87 5.45 -22.59 7.82
N SER A 88 5.74 -23.16 6.65
CA SER A 88 7.00 -23.87 6.38
C SER A 88 8.18 -22.91 6.12
N ALA A 89 7.88 -21.67 5.74
CA ALA A 89 8.89 -20.61 5.53
C ALA A 89 9.27 -19.87 6.83
N LEU A 90 8.58 -20.13 7.94
CA LEU A 90 8.80 -19.43 9.20
C LEU A 90 10.10 -19.87 9.86
N THR A 91 10.90 -18.91 10.31
CA THR A 91 12.12 -19.15 11.08
C THR A 91 12.20 -18.17 12.24
N ARG A 92 12.82 -18.59 13.35
CA ARG A 92 12.80 -17.82 14.61
C ARG A 92 13.34 -16.39 14.49
N ASN A 93 14.22 -16.12 13.54
CA ASN A 93 14.85 -14.82 13.35
C ASN A 93 14.14 -13.92 12.33
N ARG A 94 13.09 -14.42 11.65
CA ARG A 94 12.35 -13.70 10.60
C ARG A 94 11.02 -13.23 11.15
N THR A 95 11.05 -12.10 11.83
CA THR A 95 9.89 -11.49 12.48
C THR A 95 9.56 -10.16 11.85
N LEU A 96 8.35 -9.63 12.10
CA LEU A 96 7.94 -8.32 11.63
C LEU A 96 8.92 -7.23 12.12
N ASN A 97 9.35 -7.34 13.38
CA ASN A 97 10.37 -6.47 13.95
C ASN A 97 11.71 -6.54 13.23
N SER A 98 12.26 -7.74 13.01
CA SER A 98 13.60 -7.89 12.43
C SER A 98 13.67 -7.55 10.95
N LEU A 99 12.58 -7.76 10.21
CA LEU A 99 12.55 -7.57 8.76
C LEU A 99 12.00 -6.22 8.30
N TYR A 100 11.13 -5.58 9.09
CA TYR A 100 10.45 -4.34 8.72
C TYR A 100 10.61 -3.23 9.77
N ILE A 101 10.14 -3.41 11.01
CA ILE A 101 10.05 -2.29 11.97
C ILE A 101 11.43 -1.73 12.32
N ASN A 102 12.37 -2.57 12.76
CA ASN A 102 13.71 -2.10 13.14
C ASN A 102 14.46 -1.50 11.95
N PRO A 103 14.50 -2.14 10.76
CA PRO A 103 15.07 -1.51 9.56
C PRO A 103 14.45 -0.15 9.20
N LEU A 104 13.12 -0.01 9.29
CA LEU A 104 12.45 1.27 9.00
C LEU A 104 12.84 2.34 10.01
N VAL A 105 12.90 2.01 11.30
CA VAL A 105 13.37 2.92 12.33
C VAL A 105 14.81 3.38 12.04
N ASP A 106 15.70 2.46 11.68
CA ASP A 106 17.10 2.77 11.37
C ASP A 106 17.24 3.67 10.14
N ILE A 107 16.49 3.38 9.07
CA ILE A 107 16.47 4.18 7.85
C ILE A 107 15.97 5.60 8.17
N LEU A 108 14.80 5.72 8.81
CA LEU A 108 14.20 7.03 9.09
C LEU A 108 15.02 7.84 10.09
N THR A 109 15.71 7.19 11.04
CA THR A 109 16.63 7.88 11.96
C THR A 109 17.80 8.51 11.18
N LYS A 110 18.38 7.77 10.23
CA LYS A 110 19.47 8.29 9.38
C LYS A 110 18.99 9.37 8.41
N GLN A 111 17.76 9.25 7.92
CA GLN A 111 17.14 10.26 7.05
C GLN A 111 16.75 11.54 7.79
N ASN A 112 16.67 11.50 9.12
CA ASN A 112 16.25 12.63 9.95
C ASN A 112 17.25 12.91 11.09
N PRO A 113 18.50 13.24 10.78
CA PRO A 113 19.51 13.50 11.79
C PRO A 113 19.24 14.84 12.50
N SER A 114 19.48 14.87 13.81
CA SER A 114 19.56 16.14 14.55
C SER A 114 21.00 16.64 14.52
N THR A 115 21.22 17.76 13.82
CA THR A 115 22.52 18.41 13.67
C THR A 115 22.41 19.89 14.03
N GLU A 116 23.54 20.61 14.07
CA GLU A 116 23.52 22.07 14.24
C GLU A 116 22.85 22.80 13.06
N PHE A 117 22.76 22.15 11.89
CA PHE A 117 22.23 22.73 10.66
C PHE A 117 20.76 22.39 10.39
N ALA A 118 20.28 21.26 10.93
CA ALA A 118 18.93 20.77 10.72
C ALA A 118 18.45 19.97 11.92
N ASN A 119 17.24 20.25 12.38
CA ASN A 119 16.54 19.47 13.39
C ASN A 119 15.08 19.27 12.98
N ASN A 120 14.43 18.25 13.57
CA ASN A 120 13.00 17.98 13.39
C ASN A 120 12.57 17.80 11.91
N THR A 121 13.44 17.30 11.04
CA THR A 121 13.06 16.94 9.67
C THR A 121 12.11 15.75 9.69
N ARG A 122 11.32 15.59 8.62
CA ARG A 122 10.33 14.52 8.50
C ARG A 122 10.41 13.83 7.14
N ASN A 123 11.62 13.54 6.73
CA ASN A 123 11.96 12.84 5.50
C ASN A 123 11.48 11.39 5.56
N GLY A 124 10.94 10.92 4.45
CA GLY A 124 10.60 9.53 4.18
C GLY A 124 11.84 8.67 3.90
N VAL A 125 11.60 7.48 3.37
CA VAL A 125 12.66 6.48 3.11
C VAL A 125 13.45 6.75 1.82
N PHE A 126 12.96 7.64 0.96
CA PHE A 126 13.60 8.01 -0.32
C PHE A 126 14.17 9.42 -0.23
N ASP A 127 15.47 9.57 -0.53
CA ASP A 127 16.18 10.87 -0.48
C ASP A 127 15.81 11.74 -1.70
N THR A 128 15.50 11.10 -2.83
CA THR A 128 15.04 11.74 -4.07
C THR A 128 13.64 12.34 -3.97
N ASP A 129 12.82 11.82 -3.04
CA ASP A 129 11.48 12.35 -2.72
C ASP A 129 11.21 12.16 -1.21
N PRO A 130 11.70 13.09 -0.36
CA PRO A 130 11.54 13.00 1.08
C PRO A 130 10.08 13.08 1.56
N GLY A 131 9.14 13.51 0.71
CA GLY A 131 7.72 13.54 1.03
C GLY A 131 6.99 12.22 0.77
N MET A 132 7.63 11.28 0.07
CA MET A 132 7.03 10.01 -0.31
C MET A 132 6.82 9.11 0.93
N SER A 133 5.56 8.84 1.25
CA SER A 133 5.19 7.86 2.28
C SER A 133 5.37 6.43 1.75
N LEU A 134 6.07 5.59 2.50
CA LEU A 134 6.11 4.15 2.24
C LEU A 134 4.86 3.49 2.83
N THR A 135 4.13 2.73 2.02
CA THR A 135 2.97 1.97 2.51
C THR A 135 3.38 0.56 2.91
N LEU A 136 3.28 0.22 4.20
CA LEU A 136 3.53 -1.10 4.76
C LEU A 136 2.19 -1.83 4.94
N LEU A 137 1.93 -2.82 4.10
CA LEU A 137 0.80 -3.73 4.28
C LEU A 137 1.18 -4.85 5.26
N ILE A 138 0.28 -5.12 6.19
CA ILE A 138 0.38 -6.23 7.13
C ILE A 138 -0.74 -7.21 6.80
N ASP A 139 -0.39 -8.32 6.16
CA ASP A 139 -1.34 -9.38 5.80
C ASP A 139 -1.41 -10.40 6.93
N VAL A 140 -2.49 -10.35 7.71
CA VAL A 140 -2.68 -11.22 8.88
C VAL A 140 -3.14 -12.60 8.44
N LYS A 141 -2.31 -13.62 8.67
CA LYS A 141 -2.58 -15.02 8.27
C LYS A 141 -3.21 -15.89 9.35
N THR A 142 -3.09 -15.47 10.60
CA THR A 142 -3.61 -16.16 11.79
C THR A 142 -4.93 -15.52 12.24
N ASP A 143 -5.47 -15.86 13.41
CA ASP A 143 -6.70 -15.22 13.90
C ASP A 143 -6.49 -13.71 14.06
N GLY A 144 -7.34 -12.93 13.41
CA GLY A 144 -7.20 -11.47 13.37
C GLY A 144 -7.35 -10.79 14.72
N ARG A 145 -8.27 -11.27 15.56
CA ARG A 145 -8.55 -10.66 16.87
C ARG A 145 -7.43 -10.93 17.85
N GLU A 146 -6.81 -12.10 17.78
CA GLU A 146 -5.61 -12.46 18.55
C GLU A 146 -4.36 -11.74 18.02
N THR A 147 -4.16 -11.70 16.70
CA THR A 147 -2.92 -11.22 16.07
C THR A 147 -2.81 -9.69 16.03
N TRP A 148 -3.91 -8.99 15.73
CA TRP A 148 -3.87 -7.55 15.50
C TRP A 148 -3.34 -6.72 16.68
N PRO A 149 -3.68 -7.03 17.95
CA PRO A 149 -3.06 -6.35 19.10
C PRO A 149 -1.53 -6.45 19.14
N HIS A 150 -0.95 -7.59 18.75
CA HIS A 150 0.52 -7.75 18.68
C HIS A 150 1.11 -6.89 17.55
N VAL A 151 0.42 -6.77 16.40
CA VAL A 151 0.85 -5.88 15.30
C VAL A 151 0.89 -4.45 15.80
N VAL A 152 -0.20 -3.95 16.39
CA VAL A 152 -0.31 -2.57 16.90
C VAL A 152 0.76 -2.26 17.94
N ALA A 153 1.09 -3.23 18.80
CA ALA A 153 2.16 -3.11 19.79
C ALA A 153 3.54 -2.98 19.13
N GLN A 154 3.85 -3.76 18.08
CA GLN A 154 5.13 -3.68 17.37
C GLN A 154 5.30 -2.39 16.56
N LEU A 155 4.23 -1.63 16.27
CA LEU A 155 4.33 -0.31 15.63
C LEU A 155 4.85 0.80 16.56
N GLU A 156 4.92 0.55 17.87
CA GLU A 156 5.27 1.55 18.88
C GLU A 156 6.57 2.34 18.61
N PRO A 157 7.68 1.73 18.12
CA PRO A 157 8.90 2.47 17.83
C PRO A 157 8.71 3.56 16.76
N LEU A 158 7.84 3.34 15.77
CA LEU A 158 7.51 4.32 14.73
C LEU A 158 6.53 5.35 15.28
N ARG A 159 5.52 4.92 16.05
CA ARG A 159 4.50 5.77 16.69
C ARG A 159 5.13 6.83 17.59
N LYS A 160 6.02 6.43 18.51
CA LYS A 160 6.71 7.35 19.45
C LYS A 160 7.53 8.44 18.76
N ARG A 161 7.86 8.27 17.47
CA ARG A 161 8.62 9.21 16.65
C ARG A 161 7.75 10.02 15.68
N ASN A 162 6.42 9.88 15.76
CA ASN A 162 5.46 10.53 14.87
C ASN A 162 5.70 10.22 13.37
N TRP A 163 6.19 9.01 13.08
CA TRP A 163 6.52 8.58 11.72
C TRP A 163 5.39 7.82 11.01
N LEU A 164 4.31 7.53 11.71
CA LEU A 164 3.13 6.89 11.14
C LEU A 164 2.15 7.95 10.60
N THR A 165 1.54 7.67 9.45
CA THR A 165 0.31 8.33 9.02
C THR A 165 -0.80 7.99 10.01
N ALA A 166 -1.51 8.99 10.51
CA ALA A 166 -2.47 8.80 11.58
C ALA A 166 -3.76 9.59 11.36
N PHE A 167 -4.89 9.00 11.74
CA PHE A 167 -6.13 9.72 11.96
C PHE A 167 -6.17 10.24 13.40
N ASN A 168 -6.39 11.54 13.56
CA ASN A 168 -6.32 12.22 14.85
C ASN A 168 -7.70 12.52 15.50
N GLY A 169 -8.76 11.88 15.01
CA GLY A 169 -10.15 12.16 15.42
C GLY A 169 -10.93 12.98 14.40
N ASP A 170 -10.23 13.81 13.63
CA ASP A 170 -10.85 14.72 12.66
C ASP A 170 -10.32 14.50 11.23
N ALA A 171 -9.00 14.33 11.09
CA ALA A 171 -8.33 14.25 9.80
C ALA A 171 -7.22 13.21 9.78
N VAL A 172 -6.86 12.77 8.58
CA VAL A 172 -5.66 11.97 8.34
C VAL A 172 -4.45 12.89 8.18
N VAL A 173 -3.50 12.74 9.09
CA VAL A 173 -2.20 13.41 9.09
C VAL A 173 -1.18 12.48 8.45
N PRO A 174 -0.65 12.79 7.25
CA PRO A 174 0.35 11.97 6.58
C PRO A 174 1.61 11.78 7.42
N GLY A 175 2.28 10.65 7.29
CA GLY A 175 3.60 10.38 7.85
C GLY A 175 4.51 9.61 6.89
N PRO A 176 5.81 9.52 7.20
CA PRO A 176 6.77 8.72 6.43
C PRO A 176 6.32 7.29 6.13
N ILE A 177 5.56 6.67 7.03
CA ILE A 177 5.04 5.31 6.88
C ILE A 177 3.51 5.30 7.00
N THR A 178 2.83 4.69 6.03
CA THR A 178 1.39 4.41 6.12
C THR A 178 1.20 2.91 6.35
N VAL A 179 0.61 2.51 7.47
CA VAL A 179 0.35 1.10 7.78
C VAL A 179 -1.06 0.71 7.37
N VAL A 180 -1.20 -0.40 6.65
CA VAL A 180 -2.48 -0.91 6.17
C VAL A 180 -2.64 -2.37 6.56
N GLY A 181 -3.66 -2.71 7.34
CA GLY A 181 -3.99 -4.10 7.67
C GLY A 181 -4.84 -4.74 6.58
N THR A 182 -4.45 -5.94 6.16
CA THR A 182 -5.16 -6.79 5.18
C THR A 182 -5.22 -8.24 5.69
N GLY A 183 -5.70 -9.18 4.87
CA GLY A 183 -5.91 -10.57 5.27
C GLY A 183 -7.01 -10.69 6.34
N ASN A 184 -6.74 -11.42 7.42
CA ASN A 184 -7.69 -11.60 8.53
C ASN A 184 -7.82 -10.37 9.46
N THR A 185 -7.34 -9.19 9.07
CA THR A 185 -7.42 -7.99 9.92
C THR A 185 -8.88 -7.66 10.25
N PRO A 186 -9.25 -7.54 11.54
CA PRO A 186 -10.63 -7.26 11.95
C PRO A 186 -10.96 -5.77 11.85
N PHE A 187 -11.83 -5.40 10.90
CA PHE A 187 -12.22 -4.01 10.68
C PHE A 187 -12.79 -3.32 11.92
N ASP A 188 -13.55 -4.03 12.76
CA ASP A 188 -14.10 -3.50 14.01
C ASP A 188 -13.02 -3.07 15.01
N LEU A 189 -11.87 -3.76 15.04
CA LEU A 189 -10.74 -3.32 15.87
C LEU A 189 -10.01 -2.11 15.26
N ILE A 190 -9.99 -1.98 13.93
CA ILE A 190 -9.39 -0.82 13.25
C ILE A 190 -10.13 0.46 13.62
N VAL A 191 -11.46 0.41 13.64
CA VAL A 191 -12.33 1.59 13.88
C VAL A 191 -12.74 1.76 15.34
N ALA A 192 -12.28 0.89 16.25
CA ALA A 192 -12.63 0.93 17.66
C ALA A 192 -12.20 2.25 18.34
N ASN A 193 -11.03 2.79 17.96
CA ASN A 193 -10.56 4.07 18.47
C ASN A 193 -10.92 5.21 17.50
N GLN A 194 -11.86 6.05 17.92
CA GLN A 194 -12.32 7.20 17.15
C GLN A 194 -11.51 8.47 17.40
N THR A 195 -10.63 8.51 18.42
CA THR A 195 -9.83 9.70 18.73
C THR A 195 -8.42 9.63 18.17
N TYR A 196 -7.86 8.44 17.99
CA TYR A 196 -6.54 8.27 17.41
C TYR A 196 -6.34 6.87 16.85
N ARG A 197 -5.82 6.76 15.63
CA ARG A 197 -5.32 5.51 15.03
C ARG A 197 -4.23 5.83 14.03
N ASP A 198 -3.25 4.95 13.90
CA ASP A 198 -2.09 5.11 13.02
C ASP A 198 -1.87 3.93 12.07
N TYR A 199 -3.00 3.31 11.75
CA TYR A 199 -3.16 2.20 10.83
C TYR A 199 -4.52 2.32 10.15
N PHE A 200 -4.58 1.78 8.94
CA PHE A 200 -5.76 1.83 8.07
C PHE A 200 -6.12 0.42 7.61
N PHE A 201 -7.29 0.28 7.03
CA PHE A 201 -7.79 -0.98 6.52
C PHE A 201 -7.65 -1.08 4.99
N ASP A 202 -7.36 -2.27 4.50
CA ASP A 202 -7.53 -2.64 3.09
C ASP A 202 -8.96 -3.14 2.87
N ALA A 203 -9.79 -2.30 2.28
CA ALA A 203 -11.21 -2.54 2.18
C ALA A 203 -11.56 -3.54 1.06
N PRO A 204 -12.66 -4.31 1.18
CA PRO A 204 -13.06 -5.27 0.15
C PRO A 204 -13.59 -4.53 -1.09
N LEU A 205 -12.77 -4.44 -2.13
CA LEU A 205 -13.13 -3.78 -3.40
C LEU A 205 -14.39 -4.37 -4.04
N MET A 206 -14.61 -5.66 -3.81
CA MET A 206 -15.75 -6.42 -4.31
C MET A 206 -17.10 -5.89 -3.84
N ASP A 207 -17.15 -5.25 -2.68
CA ASP A 207 -18.36 -4.72 -2.06
C ASP A 207 -18.63 -3.25 -2.46
N MET A 208 -17.80 -2.69 -3.35
CA MET A 208 -17.83 -1.26 -3.72
C MET A 208 -18.33 -1.01 -5.14
N TRP A 209 -19.01 -1.97 -5.77
CA TRP A 209 -19.49 -1.76 -7.13
C TRP A 209 -20.56 -0.66 -7.19
N GLU A 210 -20.42 0.26 -8.14
CA GLU A 210 -21.38 1.33 -8.41
C GLU A 210 -21.75 1.46 -9.88
N GLU A 211 -23.02 1.77 -10.12
CA GLU A 211 -23.50 2.12 -11.45
C GLU A 211 -22.83 3.38 -11.98
N PRO A 212 -22.66 3.49 -13.30
CA PRO A 212 -22.31 4.76 -13.90
C PRO A 212 -23.37 5.81 -13.60
N HIS A 213 -22.98 6.90 -12.93
CA HIS A 213 -23.82 8.10 -12.88
C HIS A 213 -24.10 8.54 -14.31
N ARG A 214 -25.36 8.39 -14.75
CA ARG A 214 -25.88 9.12 -15.89
C ARG A 214 -26.18 10.51 -15.36
N ASP A 215 -25.38 11.49 -15.77
CA ASP A 215 -25.75 12.88 -15.53
C ASP A 215 -27.13 13.10 -16.17
N ALA A 216 -28.13 13.45 -15.35
CA ALA A 216 -29.47 13.83 -15.80
C ALA A 216 -29.46 15.09 -16.71
N ALA A 217 -28.28 15.64 -17.02
CA ALA A 217 -28.08 16.76 -17.91
C ALA A 217 -28.12 16.40 -19.41
N SER A 218 -28.29 15.12 -19.78
CA SER A 218 -28.47 14.73 -21.19
C SER A 218 -29.94 14.51 -21.60
N GLU A 219 -30.91 14.66 -20.69
CA GLU A 219 -32.34 14.77 -21.04
C GLU A 219 -32.74 16.24 -21.20
N VAL A 220 -32.06 16.96 -22.08
CA VAL A 220 -32.60 18.22 -22.62
C VAL A 220 -33.37 17.87 -23.89
N LEU A 221 -34.68 17.69 -23.70
CA LEU A 221 -35.79 17.86 -24.62
C LEU A 221 -35.43 17.97 -26.11
N VAL A 222 -35.60 16.87 -26.85
CA VAL A 222 -36.03 16.95 -28.25
C VAL A 222 -37.55 16.75 -28.24
N GLU A 223 -38.28 17.84 -27.99
CA GLU A 223 -39.69 17.89 -28.42
C GLU A 223 -39.71 17.98 -29.94
N GLY A 224 -40.13 16.88 -30.59
CA GLY A 224 -40.56 16.91 -31.98
C GLY A 224 -40.17 15.69 -32.79
N GLY A 225 -41.10 14.73 -32.90
CA GLY A 225 -41.28 14.02 -34.17
C GLY A 225 -41.34 12.49 -34.12
N VAL A 226 -42.58 12.00 -34.21
CA VAL A 226 -43.04 10.78 -34.90
C VAL A 226 -42.80 9.43 -34.22
N ASN A 227 -43.93 8.84 -33.80
CA ASN A 227 -44.10 7.42 -33.51
C ASN A 227 -43.82 6.57 -34.75
N VAL A 228 -42.90 5.62 -34.64
CA VAL A 228 -42.93 4.39 -35.43
C VAL A 228 -42.93 3.22 -34.45
N VAL A 229 -44.04 2.49 -34.43
CA VAL A 229 -44.18 1.22 -33.74
C VAL A 229 -43.74 0.14 -34.71
N GLU A 230 -42.71 -0.64 -34.37
CA GLU A 230 -42.59 -2.03 -34.83
C GLU A 230 -41.67 -2.86 -33.89
N ASP A 231 -42.31 -3.82 -33.22
CA ASP A 231 -41.90 -5.18 -32.88
C ASP A 231 -40.53 -5.49 -32.23
N GLY A 232 -40.59 -5.63 -30.90
CA GLY A 232 -40.29 -6.90 -30.24
C GLY A 232 -38.85 -7.40 -30.15
N LYS A 233 -38.22 -7.25 -28.97
CA LYS A 233 -37.65 -8.35 -28.15
C LYS A 233 -36.93 -7.83 -26.90
N LEU A 234 -37.33 -8.41 -25.76
CA LEU A 234 -36.69 -8.49 -24.43
C LEU A 234 -35.89 -7.27 -23.94
N ALA A 235 -36.51 -6.52 -23.02
CA ALA A 235 -35.79 -5.64 -22.12
C ALA A 235 -34.81 -6.44 -21.26
N ASP A 236 -33.51 -6.25 -21.49
CA ASP A 236 -32.46 -6.65 -20.56
C ASP A 236 -32.67 -5.91 -19.24
N ARG A 237 -32.97 -6.67 -18.19
CA ARG A 237 -33.04 -6.14 -16.82
C ARG A 237 -31.63 -5.67 -16.40
N PRO A 238 -31.48 -4.53 -15.69
CA PRO A 238 -30.21 -4.17 -15.11
C PRO A 238 -29.74 -5.30 -14.17
N PHE A 239 -28.56 -5.85 -14.46
CA PHE A 239 -27.96 -6.96 -13.74
C PHE A 239 -27.20 -6.43 -12.53
N GLN A 240 -27.68 -6.74 -11.32
CA GLN A 240 -26.91 -6.60 -10.09
C GLN A 240 -26.01 -7.85 -9.93
N PRO A 241 -24.67 -7.71 -9.84
CA PRO A 241 -23.80 -8.84 -9.57
C PRO A 241 -24.11 -9.44 -8.19
N SER A 242 -24.14 -10.77 -8.11
CA SER A 242 -24.35 -11.50 -6.86
C SER A 242 -23.17 -11.25 -5.93
N LEU A 243 -23.40 -10.52 -4.85
CA LEU A 243 -22.48 -10.38 -3.72
C LEU A 243 -22.16 -11.77 -3.17
N ALA A 244 -20.92 -12.22 -3.34
CA ALA A 244 -20.43 -13.44 -2.69
C ALA A 244 -20.14 -13.13 -1.21
N SER A 245 -21.20 -13.04 -0.40
CA SER A 245 -21.08 -13.01 1.05
C SER A 245 -20.46 -14.34 1.52
N SER A 246 -19.35 -14.23 2.25
CA SER A 246 -18.77 -15.33 3.00
C SER A 246 -19.82 -15.91 3.95
N ARG A 247 -20.04 -17.22 3.84
CA ARG A 247 -21.16 -17.95 4.43
C ARG A 247 -21.22 -17.83 5.96
N ILE A 248 -22.26 -17.20 6.48
CA ILE A 248 -22.96 -17.66 7.68
C ILE A 248 -24.28 -18.29 7.18
N ARG A 249 -24.42 -19.61 7.36
CA ARG A 249 -25.63 -20.35 6.97
C ARG A 249 -26.79 -19.99 7.88
N SER A 250 -27.91 -19.55 7.29
CA SER A 250 -29.27 -19.84 7.79
C SER A 250 -30.27 -19.81 6.63
N PRO A 251 -31.36 -20.60 6.66
CA PRO A 251 -32.14 -20.93 5.47
C PRO A 251 -33.47 -20.18 5.42
N GLN A 252 -33.66 -19.30 4.44
CA GLN A 252 -34.89 -19.13 3.66
C GLN A 252 -34.72 -17.96 2.70
N GLY A 253 -35.19 -18.17 1.47
CA GLY A 253 -35.00 -17.23 0.37
C GLY A 253 -35.83 -15.97 0.56
N ASP A 254 -35.14 -14.85 0.62
CA ASP A 254 -35.72 -13.56 0.25
C ASP A 254 -34.65 -12.70 -0.45
N ARG A 255 -35.05 -11.98 -1.50
CA ARG A 255 -34.13 -11.15 -2.30
C ARG A 255 -33.87 -9.87 -1.51
N THR A 256 -32.71 -9.76 -0.86
CA THR A 256 -32.33 -8.54 -0.16
C THR A 256 -31.97 -7.43 -1.15
N PRO A 257 -32.52 -6.20 -1.01
CA PRO A 257 -32.09 -5.03 -1.77
C PRO A 257 -30.61 -4.69 -1.48
N ALA A 258 -30.03 -3.80 -2.30
CA ALA A 258 -28.75 -3.17 -1.99
C ALA A 258 -28.72 -2.71 -0.52
N PRO A 259 -27.59 -2.89 0.19
CA PRO A 259 -27.54 -2.61 1.62
C PRO A 259 -27.92 -1.14 1.86
N PRO A 260 -28.68 -0.85 2.93
CA PRO A 260 -29.14 0.50 3.20
C PRO A 260 -27.95 1.46 3.35
N ALA A 261 -28.17 2.74 3.01
CA ALA A 261 -27.22 3.85 3.04
C ALA A 261 -26.11 3.84 4.13
N PRO A 262 -26.32 3.41 5.40
CA PRO A 262 -25.24 3.32 6.39
C PRO A 262 -24.06 2.41 6.02
N TYR A 263 -24.23 1.42 5.12
CA TYR A 263 -23.11 0.56 4.67
C TYR A 263 -22.37 1.12 3.46
N ALA A 264 -22.98 2.05 2.72
CA ALA A 264 -22.38 2.58 1.50
C ALA A 264 -21.06 3.31 1.79
N ASP A 265 -20.92 3.96 2.94
CA ASP A 265 -19.72 4.74 3.30
C ASP A 265 -18.97 4.17 4.52
N MET A 266 -19.19 2.89 4.83
CA MET A 266 -18.50 2.16 5.89
C MET A 266 -16.98 2.28 5.76
N TYR A 267 -16.47 2.19 4.54
CA TYR A 267 -15.07 2.39 4.20
C TYR A 267 -14.87 3.78 3.59
N ASN A 268 -13.95 4.55 4.15
CA ASN A 268 -13.63 5.90 3.69
C ASN A 268 -12.18 6.25 4.06
N THR A 269 -11.69 7.39 3.59
CA THR A 269 -10.30 7.82 3.78
C THR A 269 -9.85 7.91 5.23
N SER A 270 -10.78 8.04 6.19
CA SER A 270 -10.41 8.09 7.61
C SER A 270 -10.01 6.72 8.16
N ASN A 271 -10.57 5.62 7.64
CA ASN A 271 -10.40 4.28 8.20
C ASN A 271 -9.75 3.29 7.23
N SER A 272 -9.79 3.56 5.94
CA SER A 272 -9.27 2.71 4.87
C SER A 272 -8.34 3.51 3.96
N TYR A 273 -7.34 2.83 3.41
CA TYR A 273 -6.36 3.44 2.50
C TYR A 273 -6.43 2.82 1.10
N TYR A 274 -6.48 1.49 1.05
CA TYR A 274 -6.70 0.72 -0.16
C TYR A 274 -8.12 0.15 -0.19
N ALA A 275 -8.56 -0.18 -1.40
CA ALA A 275 -9.58 -1.19 -1.62
C ALA A 275 -9.00 -2.23 -2.58
N SER A 276 -8.90 -3.47 -2.15
CA SER A 276 -8.32 -4.56 -2.95
C SER A 276 -9.29 -5.72 -3.12
N GLY A 277 -9.04 -6.52 -4.17
CA GLY A 277 -9.84 -7.71 -4.45
C GLY A 277 -9.13 -8.67 -5.39
N SER A 278 -9.49 -9.95 -5.28
CA SER A 278 -9.02 -10.97 -6.20
C SER A 278 -9.58 -10.72 -7.60
N PHE A 279 -8.70 -10.50 -8.57
CA PHE A 279 -9.11 -10.32 -9.97
C PHE A 279 -9.90 -11.51 -10.50
N SER A 280 -9.48 -12.74 -10.17
CA SER A 280 -10.19 -13.95 -10.60
C SER A 280 -11.57 -14.07 -9.97
N ASP A 281 -11.75 -13.58 -8.75
CA ASP A 281 -13.05 -13.60 -8.08
C ASP A 281 -13.95 -12.48 -8.61
N ALA A 282 -13.36 -11.35 -8.98
CA ALA A 282 -14.04 -10.20 -9.55
C ALA A 282 -14.63 -10.47 -10.93
N VAL A 283 -13.79 -10.97 -11.85
CA VAL A 283 -14.17 -11.09 -13.27
C VAL A 283 -14.24 -12.53 -13.79
N GLY A 284 -13.78 -13.52 -13.02
CA GLY A 284 -13.77 -14.91 -13.46
C GLY A 284 -12.72 -15.19 -14.54
N ARG A 285 -12.93 -16.24 -15.33
CA ARG A 285 -11.98 -16.66 -16.37
C ARG A 285 -12.01 -15.75 -17.59
N LEU A 286 -10.84 -15.40 -18.09
CA LEU A 286 -10.68 -14.66 -19.34
C LEU A 286 -10.84 -15.58 -20.54
N ARG A 287 -11.61 -15.16 -21.55
CA ARG A 287 -11.68 -15.86 -22.84
C ARG A 287 -10.60 -15.30 -23.76
N ARG A 288 -9.71 -16.18 -24.24
CA ARG A 288 -8.56 -15.81 -25.10
C ARG A 288 -7.69 -14.68 -24.51
N GLY A 289 -7.60 -14.61 -23.17
CA GLY A 289 -6.83 -13.58 -22.47
C GLY A 289 -7.41 -12.16 -22.55
N ARG A 290 -8.71 -12.02 -22.87
CA ARG A 290 -9.38 -10.72 -22.96
C ARG A 290 -10.57 -10.63 -22.00
N LEU A 291 -10.81 -9.41 -21.54
CA LEU A 291 -12.00 -9.03 -20.80
C LEU A 291 -13.16 -8.82 -21.78
N ASP A 292 -14.33 -9.36 -21.46
CA ASP A 292 -15.57 -9.00 -22.15
C ASP A 292 -16.19 -7.71 -21.56
N GLY A 293 -17.25 -7.21 -22.19
CA GLY A 293 -17.92 -5.98 -21.76
C GLY A 293 -18.42 -6.05 -20.32
N ARG A 294 -18.97 -7.21 -19.91
CA ARG A 294 -19.48 -7.43 -18.56
C ARG A 294 -18.37 -7.40 -17.53
N GLN A 295 -17.24 -8.04 -17.82
CA GLN A 295 -16.06 -8.03 -16.95
C GLN A 295 -15.49 -6.62 -16.81
N LEU A 296 -15.46 -5.84 -17.90
CA LEU A 296 -15.05 -4.43 -17.86
C LEU A 296 -16.00 -3.58 -17.02
N ASP A 297 -17.31 -3.80 -17.11
CA ASP A 297 -18.30 -3.03 -16.35
C ASP A 297 -18.24 -3.32 -14.85
N ILE A 298 -17.93 -4.57 -14.47
CA ILE A 298 -17.66 -4.93 -13.08
C ILE A 298 -16.43 -4.17 -12.56
N ILE A 299 -15.30 -4.25 -13.27
CA ILE A 299 -14.06 -3.56 -12.88
C ILE A 299 -14.32 -2.05 -12.77
N ARG A 300 -14.95 -1.44 -13.78
CA ARG A 300 -15.22 0.01 -13.78
C ARG A 300 -16.13 0.43 -12.64
N GLY A 301 -17.16 -0.35 -12.32
CA GLY A 301 -18.06 -0.02 -11.21
C GLY A 301 -17.37 -0.13 -9.85
N GLN A 302 -16.52 -1.13 -9.65
CA GLN A 302 -15.72 -1.27 -8.42
C GLN A 302 -14.70 -0.15 -8.25
N LEU A 303 -13.95 0.16 -9.32
CA LEU A 303 -12.99 1.27 -9.32
C LEU A 303 -13.69 2.59 -9.03
N ARG A 304 -14.88 2.81 -9.61
CA ARG A 304 -15.68 4.00 -9.37
C ARG A 304 -16.06 4.13 -7.90
N GLY A 305 -16.56 3.07 -7.27
CA GLY A 305 -16.96 3.16 -5.88
C GLY A 305 -15.77 3.30 -4.92
N ALA A 306 -14.65 2.64 -5.18
CA ALA A 306 -13.42 2.87 -4.41
C ALA A 306 -12.97 4.33 -4.51
N HIS A 307 -12.91 4.89 -5.72
CA HIS A 307 -12.48 6.27 -5.93
C HIS A 307 -13.46 7.29 -5.32
N ARG A 308 -14.79 7.04 -5.39
CA ARG A 308 -15.79 7.89 -4.73
C ARG A 308 -15.54 7.99 -3.22
N ARG A 309 -15.10 6.90 -2.60
CA ARG A 309 -14.74 6.83 -1.17
C ARG A 309 -13.32 7.35 -0.87
N GLY A 310 -12.60 7.81 -1.90
CA GLY A 310 -11.22 8.30 -1.80
C GLY A 310 -10.17 7.20 -1.60
N LEU A 311 -10.52 5.94 -1.86
CA LEU A 311 -9.64 4.78 -1.67
C LEU A 311 -8.85 4.49 -2.95
N LYS A 312 -7.63 4.00 -2.78
CA LYS A 312 -6.80 3.54 -3.90
C LYS A 312 -7.20 2.11 -4.24
N ALA A 313 -7.72 1.88 -5.45
CA ALA A 313 -8.04 0.53 -5.89
C ALA A 313 -6.78 -0.22 -6.37
N ARG A 314 -6.67 -1.51 -6.03
CA ARG A 314 -5.54 -2.36 -6.44
C ARG A 314 -5.93 -3.82 -6.67
#